data_AF-A0A2I0HG94-F1
#
_entry.id   AF-A0A2I0HG94-F1
#
_cell.length_a   1.000
_cell.length_b   1.000
_cell.length_c   1.000
_cell.angle_alpha   90.00
_cell.angle_beta   90.00
_cell.angle_gamma   90.00
#
_symmetry.space_group_name_H-M   'P 1'
#
loop_
_entity.id
_entity.type
_entity.pdbx_description
1 polymer ?
#
loop_
_entity_poly.entity_id
_entity_poly.type
_entity_poly.pdbx_seq_one_letter_code
_entity_poly.pdbx_strand_id
1 'polypeptide(L)' 'MAAVLSILQHSMCPENLEFHFLEARTEPKISSNIRSTFPYLNFTVYPFDSNR' A
#
# COMPACT_ATOMS: atom_id res chain seq x y z
N MET A 1 -8.44 -2.48 0.87
CA MET A 1 -7.53 -2.43 2.04
C MET A 1 -7.56 -3.68 2.95
N ALA A 2 -8.49 -4.63 2.81
CA ALA A 2 -8.56 -5.81 3.69
C ALA A 2 -7.28 -6.69 3.70
N ALA A 3 -6.65 -6.91 2.54
CA ALA A 3 -5.41 -7.68 2.45
C ALA A 3 -4.27 -7.07 3.28
N VAL A 4 -4.09 -5.75 3.21
CA VAL A 4 -3.10 -5.01 4.00
C VAL A 4 -3.35 -5.20 5.50
N LEU A 5 -4.61 -5.08 5.94
CA LEU A 5 -4.97 -5.28 7.35
C LEU A 5 -4.67 -6.71 7.82
N SER A 6 -5.03 -7.71 7.01
CA SER A 6 -4.76 -9.11 7.34
C SER A 6 -3.27 -9.39 7.49
N ILE A 7 -2.43 -8.86 6.59
CA ILE A 7 -0.96 -8.97 6.68
C ILE A 7 -0.45 -8.34 7.98
N LEU A 8 -0.90 -7.12 8.30
CA LEU A 8 -0.49 -6.43 9.54
C LEU A 8 -0.91 -7.19 10.80
N GLN A 9 -2.10 -7.80 10.81
CA GLN A 9 -2.63 -8.54 11.96
C GLN A 9 -1.96 -9.90 12.20
N HIS A 10 -1.42 -10.52 11.15
CA HIS A 10 -0.92 -11.89 11.21
C HIS A 10 0.58 -12.04 10.95
N SER A 11 1.30 -10.93 10.72
CA SER A 11 2.77 -10.96 10.64
C SER A 11 3.39 -10.95 12.04
N MET A 12 4.46 -11.72 12.24
CA MET A 12 5.18 -11.75 13.53
C MET A 12 5.89 -10.43 13.86
N CYS A 13 6.39 -9.70 12.85
CA CYS A 13 7.10 -8.42 12.99
C CYS A 13 6.55 -7.40 11.98
N PRO A 14 5.35 -6.81 12.21
CA PRO A 14 4.72 -5.87 11.29
C PRO A 14 5.51 -4.57 11.07
N GLU A 15 6.39 -4.20 12.00
CA GLU A 15 7.29 -3.05 11.92
C GLU A 15 8.37 -3.20 10.83
N ASN A 16 8.66 -4.43 10.39
CA ASN A 16 9.67 -4.72 9.37
C ASN A 16 9.05 -4.97 7.98
N LEU A 17 7.84 -4.48 7.74
CA LEU A 17 7.12 -4.59 6.47
C LEU A 17 7.16 -3.28 5.68
N GLU A 18 7.42 -3.38 4.38
CA GLU A 18 7.31 -2.28 3.43
C GLU A 18 6.34 -2.66 2.31
N PHE A 19 5.40 -1.77 2.00
CA PHE A 19 4.35 -2.01 1.00
C PHE A 19 4.61 -1.23 -0.28
N HIS A 20 4.71 -1.93 -1.41
CA HIS A 20 4.81 -1.32 -2.73
C HIS A 20 3.51 -1.56 -3.49
N PHE A 21 2.79 -0.49 -3.82
CA PHE A 21 1.54 -0.55 -4.58
C PHE A 21 1.81 -0.20 -6.05
N LEU A 22 1.18 -0.95 -6.95
CA LEU A 22 1.15 -0.66 -8.38
C LEU A 22 -0.23 -0.13 -8.75
N GLU A 23 -0.27 1.00 -9.44
CA GLU A 23 -1.51 1.67 -9.82
C GLU A 23 -1.66 1.69 -11.35
N ALA A 24 -2.69 0.99 -11.86
CA ALA A 24 -2.98 0.91 -13.30
C ALA A 24 -3.60 2.18 -13.91
N ARG A 25 -4.21 3.02 -13.08
CA ARG A 25 -4.81 4.30 -13.49
C ARG A 25 -4.44 5.31 -12.44
N THR A 26 -3.72 6.36 -12.82
CA THR A 26 -3.29 7.40 -11.89
C THR A 26 -4.50 8.09 -11.27
N GLU A 27 -4.90 7.65 -10.08
CA GLU A 27 -5.98 8.24 -9.32
C GLU A 27 -5.37 9.20 -8.28
N PRO A 28 -5.76 10.49 -8.29
CA PRO A 28 -5.12 11.51 -7.46
C PRO A 28 -5.26 11.31 -5.94
N LYS A 29 -5.93 10.25 -5.50
CA LYS A 29 -6.32 10.04 -4.10
C LYS A 29 -5.83 8.72 -3.50
N ILE A 30 -5.17 7.82 -4.26
CA ILE A 30 -4.85 6.50 -3.72
C ILE A 30 -3.91 6.57 -2.51
N SER A 31 -2.86 7.39 -2.58
CA SER A 31 -1.93 7.60 -1.47
C SER A 31 -2.60 8.25 -0.25
N SER A 32 -3.51 9.19 -0.48
CA SER A 32 -4.28 9.83 0.59
C SER A 32 -5.21 8.84 1.29
N ASN A 33 -5.89 7.98 0.53
CA ASN A 33 -6.79 6.94 1.05
C ASN A 33 -6.03 5.88 1.85
N ILE A 34 -4.86 5.46 1.36
CA ILE A 34 -4.00 4.50 2.07
C ILE A 34 -3.53 5.12 3.40
N ARG A 35 -3.04 6.36 3.37
CA ARG A 35 -2.56 7.07 4.56
C ARG A 35 -3.67 7.39 5.56
N SER A 36 -4.89 7.68 5.13
CA SER A 36 -6.03 7.89 6.05
C SER A 36 -6.51 6.58 6.68
N THR A 37 -6.42 5.47 5.95
CA THR A 37 -6.80 4.13 6.46
C THR A 37 -5.73 3.55 7.39
N PHE A 38 -4.44 3.71 7.04
CA PHE A 38 -3.29 3.21 7.79
C PHE A 38 -2.23 4.30 7.96
N PRO A 39 -2.36 5.18 8.97
CA PRO A 39 -1.49 6.35 9.15
C PRO A 39 0.00 6.05 9.30
N TYR A 40 0.32 4.85 9.79
CA TYR A 40 1.69 4.41 10.09
C TYR A 40 2.23 3.39 9.09
N LEU A 41 1.51 3.15 7.98
CA LEU A 41 1.98 2.23 6.95
C LEU A 41 3.16 2.84 6.20
N ASN A 42 4.28 2.13 6.15
CA ASN A 42 5.35 2.46 5.22
C ASN A 42 4.98 1.95 3.83
N PHE A 43 4.77 2.86 2.87
CA PHE A 43 4.43 2.48 1.52
C PHE A 43 4.93 3.43 0.43
N THR A 44 5.11 2.87 -0.76
CA THR A 44 5.35 3.62 -2.00
C THR A 44 4.33 3.18 -3.06
N VAL A 45 3.88 4.13 -3.87
CA VAL A 45 2.97 3.88 -5.01
C VAL A 45 3.73 4.14 -6.31
N TYR A 46 3.63 3.20 -7.25
CA TYR A 46 4.21 3.34 -8.58
C TYR A 46 3.11 3.26 -9.64
N PRO A 47 3.22 4.04 -10.72
CA PRO A 47 2.39 3.81 -11.89
C PRO A 47 2.74 2.44 -12.48
N PHE A 48 1.71 1.67 -12.80
CA PHE A 48 1.87 0.42 -13.52
C PHE A 48 2.09 0.73 -15.00
N ASP A 49 3.22 0.27 -15.54
CA ASP A 49 3.56 0.37 -16.96
C ASP A 49 3.36 -1.00 -17.61
N SER A 50 2.35 -1.12 -18.47
CA SER A 50 2.02 -2.37 -19.16
C SER A 50 2.99 -2.73 -20.29
N ASN A 51 3.93 -1.85 -20.64
CA ASN A 51 4.89 -2.06 -21.72
C ASN A 51 6.27 -2.53 -21.24
N ARG A 52 6.46 -2.69 -19.92
CA ARG A 52 7.63 -3.33 -19.30
C ARG A 52 7.34 -4.79 -19.01
#